data_AF-A0A671S260-F1
#
_entry.id   AF-A0A671S260-F1
#
_cell.length_a   1.000
_cell.length_b   1.000
_cell.length_c   1.000
_cell.angle_alpha   90.00
_cell.angle_beta   90.00
_cell.angle_gamma   90.00
#
_symmetry.space_group_name_H-M   'P 1'
#
loop_
_entity.id
_entity.type
_entity.pdbx_description
1 polymer ?
#
loop_
_entity_poly.entity_id
_entity_poly.type
_entity_poly.pdbx_seq_one_letter_code
_entity_poly.pdbx_strand_id
1 'polypeptide(L)'
;MSHISGVKKLTHSSSLTSAALPRFGVKTEQEDSLARELNDLNKWGLNIFLVAEYSNNRPLSCIMFAIFQERDLLKTFRIPVDTFITYVMTLEDHYHANVAYHNSQHAADVTQSTHVLLSTPALDAVFTDLEILAALFAAAIHDVDHPGVSNQFLINTNSELALMYNDESVLENHHLAVGFKLLHEENCDIFQNLTKRQRQSLRKLVIDMVLATDMSKHMSLLADLKTMVETKKVTSSGVLMLDHYNDRIQVLRNMVHCADLSNPTKPLAVYRQWTERIMEEFFRQGDKERERGMEISPMCDKHTASVEKSQVGFIDYIVHPLWETWGDLVHPDAQEILDTLEDNRDWYQSTIPQSPSPPPDGPDNELESCTNKFQFELTLEGEPGQDLHANTRLCVCVCVQGAWI
;
A
#
# COMPACT_ATOMS: atom_id res chain seq x y z
N MET A 1 7.94 -27.25 17.79
CA MET A 1 7.40 -26.70 16.54
C MET A 1 6.45 -25.58 16.93
N SER A 2 6.84 -24.32 16.75
CA SER A 2 6.01 -23.15 17.03
C SER A 2 4.91 -23.08 15.98
N HIS A 3 3.69 -23.41 16.36
CA HIS A 3 2.51 -23.26 15.53
C HIS A 3 2.14 -21.78 15.57
N ILE A 4 2.24 -21.08 14.44
CA ILE A 4 1.55 -19.79 14.29
C ILE A 4 0.09 -20.17 14.09
N SER A 5 -0.77 -19.87 15.06
CA SER A 5 -2.22 -19.93 14.88
C SER A 5 -2.61 -18.81 13.92
N GLY A 6 -3.15 -19.14 12.75
CA GLY A 6 -3.60 -18.12 11.78
C GLY A 6 -3.40 -18.52 10.31
N VAL A 7 -2.32 -19.23 9.98
CA VAL A 7 -2.07 -19.64 8.58
C VAL A 7 -3.03 -20.76 8.20
N LYS A 8 -4.00 -20.44 7.34
CA LYS A 8 -4.97 -21.40 6.80
C LYS A 8 -4.22 -22.46 5.99
N LYS A 9 -4.32 -23.73 6.39
CA LYS A 9 -3.78 -24.84 5.60
C LYS A 9 -4.63 -25.02 4.35
N LEU A 10 -4.18 -24.47 3.22
CA LEU A 10 -4.82 -24.68 1.94
C LEU A 10 -4.53 -26.10 1.44
N THR A 11 -5.57 -26.83 1.08
CA THR A 11 -5.42 -28.12 0.41
C THR A 11 -5.09 -27.88 -1.06
N HIS A 12 -3.81 -27.81 -1.42
CA HIS A 12 -3.42 -27.77 -2.82
C HIS A 12 -3.66 -29.13 -3.47
N SER A 13 -4.35 -29.15 -4.61
CA SER A 13 -4.28 -30.30 -5.52
C SER A 13 -2.91 -30.26 -6.18
N SER A 14 -2.01 -31.14 -5.75
CA SER A 14 -0.74 -31.37 -6.43
C SER A 14 -1.00 -32.00 -7.80
N SER A 15 -1.16 -31.15 -8.82
CA SER A 15 -1.18 -31.62 -10.21
C SER A 15 -0.64 -30.57 -11.17
N LEU A 16 0.66 -30.31 -11.07
CA LEU A 16 1.48 -29.89 -12.20
C LEU A 16 2.37 -31.08 -12.62
N THR A 17 1.76 -32.22 -12.88
CA THR A 17 2.44 -33.33 -13.56
C THR A 17 2.39 -33.11 -15.07
N SER A 18 3.55 -32.84 -15.68
CA SER A 18 3.83 -32.97 -17.12
C SER A 18 3.12 -32.03 -18.12
N ALA A 19 2.45 -30.96 -17.68
CA ALA A 19 1.97 -29.91 -18.60
C ALA A 19 3.06 -28.85 -18.83
N ALA A 20 3.16 -28.31 -20.04
CA ALA A 20 4.05 -27.18 -20.34
C ALA A 20 3.76 -26.02 -19.37
N LEU A 21 4.81 -25.37 -18.86
CA LEU A 21 4.67 -24.24 -17.96
C LEU A 21 3.84 -23.13 -18.63
N PRO A 22 2.86 -22.53 -17.95
CA PRO A 22 2.06 -21.46 -18.54
C PRO A 22 2.95 -20.27 -18.91
N ARG A 23 2.69 -19.66 -20.08
CA ARG A 23 3.50 -18.56 -20.63
C ARG A 23 3.66 -17.38 -19.67
N PHE A 24 2.63 -17.07 -18.88
CA PHE A 24 2.59 -15.94 -17.96
C PHE A 24 2.61 -16.37 -16.48
N GLY A 25 3.05 -17.61 -16.19
CA GLY A 25 3.00 -18.19 -14.84
C GLY A 25 1.59 -18.56 -14.36
N VAL A 26 0.54 -18.18 -15.11
CA VAL A 26 -0.87 -18.46 -14.82
C VAL A 26 -1.55 -19.09 -16.03
N LYS A 27 -2.57 -19.93 -15.78
CA LYS A 27 -3.40 -20.51 -16.85
C LYS A 27 -4.54 -19.56 -17.20
N THR A 28 -4.68 -19.20 -18.47
CA THR A 28 -5.79 -18.38 -18.96
C THR A 28 -6.10 -18.70 -20.42
N GLU A 29 -7.36 -18.54 -20.82
CA GLU A 29 -7.78 -18.59 -22.22
C GLU A 29 -7.61 -17.23 -22.92
N GLN A 30 -7.31 -16.17 -22.15
CA GLN A 30 -7.20 -14.79 -22.62
C GLN A 30 -5.74 -14.34 -22.81
N GLU A 31 -4.86 -15.26 -23.24
CA GLU A 31 -3.41 -15.01 -23.35
C GLU A 31 -3.06 -13.77 -24.19
N ASP A 32 -3.75 -13.53 -25.30
CA ASP A 32 -3.47 -12.39 -26.19
C ASP A 32 -3.88 -11.05 -25.59
N SER A 33 -4.95 -11.02 -24.77
CA SER A 33 -5.37 -9.81 -24.06
C SER A 33 -4.44 -9.55 -22.89
N LEU A 34 -4.08 -10.59 -22.13
CA LEU A 34 -3.09 -10.49 -21.05
C LEU A 34 -1.72 -10.02 -21.58
N ALA A 35 -1.26 -10.55 -22.70
CA ALA A 35 -0.03 -10.12 -23.35
C ALA A 35 -0.05 -8.63 -23.74
N ARG A 36 -1.22 -8.12 -24.17
CA ARG A 36 -1.38 -6.71 -24.53
C ARG A 36 -1.25 -5.80 -23.32
N GLU A 37 -1.91 -6.13 -22.22
CA GLU A 37 -1.79 -5.37 -20.96
C GLU A 37 -0.35 -5.41 -20.40
N LEU A 38 0.32 -6.57 -20.48
CA LEU A 38 1.71 -6.72 -19.99
C LEU A 38 2.75 -5.97 -20.83
N ASN A 39 2.40 -5.39 -21.99
CA ASN A 39 3.31 -4.47 -22.69
C ASN A 39 3.57 -3.18 -21.88
N ASP A 40 2.68 -2.87 -20.94
CA ASP A 40 2.81 -1.71 -20.06
C ASP A 40 3.43 -2.09 -18.70
N LEU A 41 4.05 -3.27 -18.57
CA LEU A 41 4.68 -3.76 -17.32
C LEU A 41 5.64 -2.74 -16.70
N ASN A 42 6.39 -2.03 -17.53
CA ASN A 42 7.41 -1.08 -17.10
C ASN A 42 6.90 0.37 -17.05
N LYS A 43 5.58 0.60 -17.18
CA LYS A 43 4.98 1.93 -17.22
C LYS A 43 4.12 2.19 -15.99
N TRP A 44 4.12 3.46 -15.56
CA TRP A 44 3.12 3.94 -14.63
C TRP A 44 1.74 3.89 -15.31
N GLY A 45 0.72 3.41 -14.59
CA GLY A 45 -0.64 3.32 -15.13
C GLY A 45 -1.00 2.01 -15.85
N LEU A 46 -0.19 0.95 -15.71
CA LEU A 46 -0.64 -0.41 -16.04
C LEU A 46 -2.00 -0.67 -15.38
N ASN A 47 -2.97 -1.18 -16.14
CA ASN A 47 -4.30 -1.45 -15.61
C ASN A 47 -4.34 -2.82 -14.93
N ILE A 48 -4.05 -2.82 -13.63
CA ILE A 48 -3.98 -4.04 -12.83
C ILE A 48 -5.33 -4.78 -12.73
N PHE A 49 -6.45 -4.07 -12.89
CA PHE A 49 -7.79 -4.67 -12.92
C PHE A 49 -7.99 -5.55 -14.16
N LEU A 50 -7.51 -5.11 -15.33
CA LEU A 50 -7.55 -5.91 -16.56
C LEU A 50 -6.59 -7.09 -16.48
N VAL A 51 -5.42 -6.91 -15.86
CA VAL A 51 -4.52 -8.05 -15.57
C VAL A 51 -5.22 -9.07 -14.68
N ALA A 52 -5.95 -8.66 -13.64
CA ALA A 52 -6.72 -9.57 -12.81
C ALA A 52 -7.80 -10.32 -13.61
N GLU A 53 -8.57 -9.61 -14.43
CA GLU A 53 -9.59 -10.22 -15.30
C GLU A 53 -8.99 -11.27 -16.25
N TYR A 54 -7.94 -10.90 -16.99
CA TYR A 54 -7.34 -11.77 -18.00
C TYR A 54 -6.46 -12.88 -17.43
N SER A 55 -6.07 -12.81 -16.14
CA SER A 55 -5.28 -13.84 -15.45
C SER A 55 -6.13 -14.84 -14.65
N ASN A 56 -7.45 -14.84 -14.80
CA ASN A 56 -8.38 -15.62 -13.97
C ASN A 56 -8.25 -15.27 -12.47
N ASN A 57 -8.24 -13.98 -12.17
CA ASN A 57 -8.09 -13.43 -10.82
C ASN A 57 -6.79 -13.90 -10.13
N ARG A 58 -5.69 -13.93 -10.90
CA ARG A 58 -4.33 -14.20 -10.44
C ARG A 58 -3.36 -13.04 -10.76
N PRO A 59 -3.73 -11.78 -10.47
CA PRO A 59 -2.90 -10.63 -10.83
C PRO A 59 -1.53 -10.68 -10.16
N LEU A 60 -1.43 -11.11 -8.89
CA LEU A 60 -0.14 -11.13 -8.18
C LEU A 60 0.80 -12.17 -8.77
N SER A 61 0.30 -13.39 -9.02
CA SER A 61 1.09 -14.46 -9.67
C SER A 61 1.58 -14.04 -11.05
N CYS A 62 0.70 -13.43 -11.85
CA CYS A 62 1.03 -12.98 -13.20
C CYS A 62 2.08 -11.87 -13.19
N ILE A 63 1.88 -10.81 -12.39
CA ILE A 63 2.78 -9.66 -12.31
C ILE A 63 4.14 -10.05 -11.76
N MET A 64 4.17 -10.83 -10.67
CA MET A 64 5.43 -11.32 -10.11
C MET A 64 6.21 -12.16 -11.12
N PHE A 65 5.54 -13.04 -11.85
CA PHE A 65 6.18 -13.83 -12.90
C PHE A 65 6.75 -12.95 -14.02
N ALA A 66 5.96 -12.00 -14.52
CA ALA A 66 6.39 -11.08 -15.57
C ALA A 66 7.60 -10.24 -15.12
N ILE A 67 7.57 -9.66 -13.92
CA ILE A 67 8.66 -8.86 -13.36
C ILE A 67 9.94 -9.68 -13.17
N PHE A 68 9.82 -10.90 -12.65
CA PHE A 68 10.98 -11.76 -12.39
C PHE A 68 11.64 -12.25 -13.69
N GLN A 69 10.87 -12.40 -14.77
CA GLN A 69 11.40 -12.66 -16.11
C GLN A 69 12.08 -11.41 -16.68
N GLU A 70 11.41 -10.25 -16.64
CA GLU A 70 11.92 -8.96 -17.16
C GLU A 70 13.27 -8.59 -16.52
N ARG A 71 13.42 -8.83 -15.21
CA ARG A 71 14.63 -8.52 -14.44
C ARG A 71 15.65 -9.66 -14.36
N ASP A 72 15.45 -10.77 -15.07
CA ASP A 72 16.27 -12.00 -15.02
C ASP A 72 16.50 -12.58 -13.60
N LEU A 73 15.62 -12.27 -12.63
CA LEU A 73 15.82 -12.60 -11.21
C LEU A 73 15.80 -14.10 -10.94
N LEU A 74 14.97 -14.85 -11.68
CA LEU A 74 14.93 -16.32 -11.57
C LEU A 74 16.29 -16.93 -11.87
N LYS A 75 16.98 -16.42 -12.90
CA LYS A 75 18.31 -16.91 -13.28
C LYS A 75 19.39 -16.40 -12.33
N THR A 76 19.37 -15.11 -12.00
CA THR A 76 20.34 -14.47 -11.09
C THR A 76 20.39 -15.20 -9.74
N PHE A 77 19.23 -15.54 -9.18
CA PHE A 77 19.12 -16.20 -7.88
C PHE A 77 18.89 -17.71 -7.96
N ARG A 78 18.91 -18.28 -9.16
CA ARG A 78 18.72 -19.72 -9.43
C ARG A 78 17.42 -20.24 -8.81
N ILE A 79 16.34 -19.51 -8.95
CA ILE A 79 15.01 -19.87 -8.44
C ILE A 79 14.38 -20.84 -9.46
N PRO A 80 14.08 -22.10 -9.09
CA PRO A 80 13.35 -23.00 -9.99
C PRO A 80 11.98 -22.40 -10.33
N VAL A 81 11.61 -22.43 -11.61
CA VAL A 81 10.39 -21.78 -12.11
C VAL A 81 9.14 -22.38 -11.47
N ASP A 82 9.12 -23.70 -11.28
CA ASP A 82 8.04 -24.41 -10.61
C ASP A 82 7.92 -24.03 -9.13
N THR A 83 9.04 -23.90 -8.41
CA THR A 83 9.06 -23.40 -7.03
C THR A 83 8.53 -21.98 -6.95
N PHE A 84 8.93 -21.11 -7.89
CA PHE A 84 8.46 -19.73 -7.94
C PHE A 84 6.95 -19.63 -8.15
N ILE A 85 6.41 -20.33 -9.16
CA ILE A 85 4.97 -20.34 -9.41
C ILE A 85 4.22 -20.91 -8.21
N THR A 86 4.71 -22.01 -7.61
CA THR A 86 4.07 -22.63 -6.44
C THR A 86 4.02 -21.65 -5.26
N TYR A 87 5.13 -20.97 -4.95
CA TYR A 87 5.16 -19.99 -3.88
C TYR A 87 4.21 -18.82 -4.14
N VAL A 88 4.24 -18.20 -5.32
CA VAL A 88 3.43 -17.00 -5.56
C VAL A 88 1.93 -17.35 -5.65
N MET A 89 1.55 -18.51 -6.18
CA MET A 89 0.16 -18.98 -6.12
C MET A 89 -0.28 -19.23 -4.67
N THR A 90 0.58 -19.82 -3.84
CA THR A 90 0.31 -20.04 -2.42
C THR A 90 0.18 -18.71 -1.68
N LEU A 91 1.04 -17.74 -1.96
CA LEU A 91 0.99 -16.39 -1.41
C LEU A 91 -0.32 -15.68 -1.78
N GLU A 92 -0.68 -15.70 -3.07
CA GLU A 92 -1.90 -15.09 -3.58
C GLU A 92 -3.16 -15.74 -2.99
N ASP A 93 -3.17 -17.04 -2.74
CA ASP A 93 -4.28 -17.72 -2.06
C ASP A 93 -4.45 -17.32 -0.58
N HIS A 94 -3.42 -16.73 0.03
CA HIS A 94 -3.48 -16.20 1.41
C HIS A 94 -3.94 -14.74 1.46
N TYR A 95 -4.12 -14.07 0.32
CA TYR A 95 -4.87 -12.83 0.25
C TYR A 95 -6.37 -13.12 0.20
N HIS A 96 -7.15 -12.37 0.97
CA HIS A 96 -8.57 -12.66 1.16
C HIS A 96 -9.38 -12.04 0.02
N ALA A 97 -9.88 -12.87 -0.90
CA ALA A 97 -10.70 -12.41 -2.04
C ALA A 97 -12.00 -11.70 -1.62
N ASN A 98 -12.46 -11.88 -0.37
CA ASN A 98 -13.62 -11.20 0.19
C ASN A 98 -13.28 -9.84 0.83
N VAL A 99 -12.00 -9.46 0.94
CA VAL A 99 -11.54 -8.13 1.38
C VAL A 99 -11.49 -7.22 0.14
N ALA A 100 -12.07 -6.02 0.23
CA ALA A 100 -12.42 -5.24 -0.97
C ALA A 100 -11.20 -4.55 -1.60
N TYR A 101 -10.30 -4.03 -0.76
CA TYR A 101 -9.09 -3.31 -1.11
C TYR A 101 -7.83 -4.14 -0.83
N HIS A 102 -7.56 -4.50 0.43
CA HIS A 102 -6.32 -5.20 0.84
C HIS A 102 -6.36 -6.70 0.46
N ASN A 103 -6.37 -6.97 -0.85
CA ASN A 103 -6.36 -8.30 -1.46
C ASN A 103 -5.19 -8.43 -2.46
N SER A 104 -5.09 -9.57 -3.16
CA SER A 104 -3.95 -9.85 -4.04
C SER A 104 -3.82 -8.87 -5.20
N GLN A 105 -4.90 -8.21 -5.60
CA GLN A 105 -4.85 -7.22 -6.67
C GLN A 105 -4.15 -5.94 -6.20
N HIS A 106 -4.36 -5.52 -4.95
CA HIS A 106 -3.63 -4.40 -4.37
C HIS A 106 -2.15 -4.76 -4.22
N ALA A 107 -1.84 -5.94 -3.69
CA ALA A 107 -0.45 -6.43 -3.63
C ALA A 107 0.23 -6.46 -5.00
N ALA A 108 -0.49 -6.84 -6.06
CA ALA A 108 0.02 -6.84 -7.42
C ALA A 108 0.29 -5.41 -7.94
N ASP A 109 -0.58 -4.44 -7.62
CA ASP A 109 -0.39 -3.03 -7.97
C ASP A 109 0.82 -2.42 -7.27
N VAL A 110 0.98 -2.66 -5.96
CA VAL A 110 2.14 -2.19 -5.18
C VAL A 110 3.43 -2.83 -5.68
N THR A 111 3.40 -4.12 -6.03
CA THR A 111 4.55 -4.83 -6.61
C THR A 111 4.95 -4.25 -7.97
N GLN A 112 3.98 -4.01 -8.86
CA GLN A 112 4.26 -3.41 -10.18
C GLN A 112 4.69 -1.95 -10.07
N SER A 113 4.08 -1.18 -9.17
CA SER A 113 4.47 0.21 -8.90
C SER A 113 5.90 0.28 -8.36
N THR A 114 6.25 -0.59 -7.41
CA THR A 114 7.63 -0.73 -6.90
C THR A 114 8.60 -1.11 -8.02
N HIS A 115 8.19 -2.02 -8.92
CA HIS A 115 8.98 -2.36 -10.09
C HIS A 115 9.26 -1.14 -10.98
N VAL A 116 8.29 -0.27 -11.22
CA VAL A 116 8.51 0.95 -12.02
C VAL A 116 9.44 1.92 -11.30
N LEU A 117 9.24 2.15 -10.00
CA LEU A 117 10.06 3.07 -9.19
C LEU A 117 11.52 2.59 -9.05
N LEU A 118 11.77 1.28 -9.02
CA LEU A 118 13.13 0.72 -9.06
C LEU A 118 13.87 1.01 -10.37
N SER A 119 13.15 1.36 -11.44
CA SER A 119 13.70 1.69 -12.76
C SER A 119 13.81 3.20 -13.02
N THR A 120 13.55 4.03 -11.99
CA THR A 120 13.73 5.48 -12.06
C THR A 120 15.18 5.83 -12.41
N PRO A 121 15.46 6.65 -13.44
CA PRO A 121 16.81 7.02 -13.87
C PRO A 121 17.75 7.51 -12.77
N ALA A 122 17.25 8.31 -11.82
CA ALA A 122 18.02 8.78 -10.67
C ALA A 122 18.53 7.65 -9.75
N LEU A 123 17.96 6.45 -9.86
CA LEU A 123 18.29 5.25 -9.09
C LEU A 123 19.00 4.17 -9.93
N ASP A 124 19.38 4.48 -11.18
CA ASP A 124 20.05 3.53 -12.07
C ASP A 124 21.35 3.01 -11.46
N ALA A 125 21.51 1.68 -11.50
CA ALA A 125 22.62 0.94 -10.89
C ALA A 125 22.90 1.25 -9.40
N VAL A 126 21.98 1.93 -8.70
CA VAL A 126 22.14 2.21 -7.26
C VAL A 126 21.95 0.95 -6.47
N PHE A 127 20.86 0.20 -6.70
CA PHE A 127 20.50 -1.00 -5.93
C PHE A 127 21.13 -2.28 -6.47
N THR A 128 21.54 -3.17 -5.57
CA THR A 128 21.99 -4.52 -5.92
C THR A 128 20.80 -5.40 -6.30
N ASP A 129 21.03 -6.48 -7.04
CA ASP A 129 19.98 -7.46 -7.36
C ASP A 129 19.29 -8.00 -6.10
N LEU A 130 20.01 -8.11 -4.97
CA LEU A 130 19.44 -8.63 -3.72
C LEU A 130 18.48 -7.62 -3.08
N GLU A 131 18.78 -6.33 -3.19
CA GLU A 131 17.89 -5.25 -2.71
C GLU A 131 16.66 -5.11 -3.62
N ILE A 132 16.84 -5.22 -4.94
CA ILE A 132 15.74 -5.28 -5.92
C ILE A 132 14.82 -6.47 -5.61
N LEU A 133 15.39 -7.66 -5.41
CA LEU A 133 14.64 -8.86 -5.01
C LEU A 133 13.90 -8.63 -3.69
N ALA A 134 14.56 -8.03 -2.69
CA ALA A 134 13.95 -7.75 -1.40
C ALA A 134 12.77 -6.77 -1.50
N ALA A 135 12.89 -5.71 -2.30
CA ALA A 135 11.86 -4.69 -2.45
C ALA A 135 10.61 -5.25 -3.14
N LEU A 136 10.80 -5.99 -4.23
CA LEU A 136 9.70 -6.67 -4.93
C LEU A 136 9.03 -7.74 -4.06
N PHE A 137 9.82 -8.49 -3.30
CA PHE A 137 9.27 -9.48 -2.36
C PHE A 137 8.53 -8.82 -1.21
N ALA A 138 9.04 -7.71 -0.65
CA ALA A 138 8.36 -6.95 0.39
C ALA A 138 7.01 -6.43 -0.10
N ALA A 139 6.97 -5.77 -1.26
CA ALA A 139 5.73 -5.30 -1.88
C ALA A 139 4.72 -6.44 -2.12
N ALA A 140 5.17 -7.62 -2.54
CA ALA A 140 4.29 -8.75 -2.81
C ALA A 140 3.67 -9.37 -1.56
N ILE A 141 4.31 -9.24 -0.39
CA ILE A 141 3.83 -9.85 0.87
C ILE A 141 3.25 -8.83 1.85
N HIS A 142 3.34 -7.53 1.58
CA HIS A 142 3.20 -6.50 2.62
C HIS A 142 1.87 -6.52 3.37
N ASP A 143 0.83 -7.07 2.74
CA ASP A 143 -0.55 -7.17 3.25
C ASP A 143 -1.13 -8.60 3.25
N VAL A 144 -0.28 -9.62 3.12
CA VAL A 144 -0.77 -11.01 3.03
C VAL A 144 -1.54 -11.39 4.29
N ASP A 145 -2.71 -12.02 4.13
CA ASP A 145 -3.63 -12.39 5.22
C ASP A 145 -4.30 -11.18 5.93
N HIS A 146 -4.38 -10.02 5.28
CA HIS A 146 -5.09 -8.84 5.80
C HIS A 146 -6.60 -9.14 6.02
N PRO A 147 -7.16 -8.87 7.22
CA PRO A 147 -8.54 -9.25 7.59
C PRO A 147 -9.62 -8.23 7.15
N GLY A 148 -9.20 -7.15 6.50
CA GLY A 148 -10.06 -6.04 6.10
C GLY A 148 -10.62 -5.24 7.29
N VAL A 149 -9.77 -5.04 8.30
CA VAL A 149 -9.99 -4.17 9.46
C VAL A 149 -8.65 -3.64 9.96
N SER A 150 -8.68 -2.48 10.63
CA SER A 150 -7.47 -1.81 11.09
C SER A 150 -6.75 -2.46 12.26
N ASN A 151 -5.45 -2.14 12.45
CA ASN A 151 -4.74 -2.45 13.70
C ASN A 151 -5.53 -1.96 14.93
N GLN A 152 -6.10 -0.75 14.88
CA GLN A 152 -6.86 -0.19 16.01
C GLN A 152 -8.13 -1.01 16.30
N PHE A 153 -8.82 -1.51 15.28
CA PHE A 153 -9.94 -2.42 15.46
C PHE A 153 -9.50 -3.73 16.13
N LEU A 154 -8.36 -4.30 15.69
CA LEU A 154 -7.79 -5.52 16.28
C LEU A 154 -7.40 -5.33 17.76
N ILE A 155 -6.87 -4.16 18.12
CA ILE A 155 -6.51 -3.79 19.49
C ILE A 155 -7.78 -3.61 20.34
N ASN A 156 -8.73 -2.80 19.87
CA ASN A 156 -9.98 -2.51 20.58
C ASN A 156 -10.83 -3.76 20.85
N THR A 157 -10.64 -4.79 20.04
CA THR A 157 -11.36 -6.07 20.16
C THR A 157 -10.57 -7.16 20.87
N ASN A 158 -9.38 -6.85 21.41
CA ASN A 158 -8.47 -7.78 22.07
C ASN A 158 -8.21 -9.04 21.22
N SER A 159 -8.01 -8.85 19.91
CA SER A 159 -7.77 -9.96 18.99
C SER A 159 -6.50 -10.74 19.40
N GLU A 160 -6.44 -12.03 19.04
CA GLU A 160 -5.26 -12.85 19.31
C GLU A 160 -4.00 -12.28 18.64
N LEU A 161 -4.14 -11.65 17.48
CA LEU A 161 -3.03 -10.99 16.79
C LEU A 161 -2.51 -9.78 17.57
N ALA A 162 -3.42 -8.91 18.04
CA ALA A 162 -3.04 -7.74 18.84
C ALA A 162 -2.30 -8.16 20.12
N LEU A 163 -2.79 -9.19 20.82
CA LEU A 163 -2.12 -9.78 21.98
C LEU A 163 -0.76 -10.40 21.63
N MET A 164 -0.64 -11.08 20.49
CA MET A 164 0.61 -11.72 20.04
C MET A 164 1.70 -10.69 19.74
N TYR A 165 1.32 -9.58 19.10
CA TYR A 165 2.22 -8.52 18.66
C TYR A 165 2.29 -7.33 19.62
N ASN A 166 1.63 -7.42 20.78
CA ASN A 166 1.64 -6.41 21.85
C ASN A 166 1.23 -5.03 21.34
N ASP A 167 0.18 -4.98 20.53
CA ASP A 167 -0.44 -3.76 19.98
C ASP A 167 0.47 -2.90 19.07
N GLU A 168 1.67 -3.36 18.74
CA GLU A 168 2.67 -2.63 17.93
C GLU A 168 2.75 -3.20 16.51
N SER A 169 2.36 -2.40 15.50
CA SER A 169 2.38 -2.77 14.07
C SER A 169 1.84 -4.20 13.85
N VAL A 170 0.63 -4.45 14.35
CA VAL A 170 0.07 -5.81 14.54
C VAL A 170 -0.03 -6.55 13.21
N LEU A 171 -0.64 -5.90 12.22
CA LEU A 171 -0.85 -6.44 10.88
C LEU A 171 0.46 -6.55 10.12
N GLU A 172 1.34 -5.56 10.15
CA GLU A 172 2.61 -5.58 9.42
C GLU A 172 3.55 -6.69 9.92
N ASN A 173 3.57 -6.94 11.24
CA ASN A 173 4.26 -8.09 11.80
C ASN A 173 3.62 -9.43 11.37
N HIS A 174 2.29 -9.48 11.28
CA HIS A 174 1.55 -10.65 10.81
C HIS A 174 1.84 -10.95 9.34
N HIS A 175 1.79 -9.95 8.46
CA HIS A 175 2.11 -10.05 7.03
C HIS A 175 3.51 -10.63 6.81
N LEU A 176 4.50 -10.11 7.54
CA LEU A 176 5.87 -10.66 7.54
C LEU A 176 5.91 -12.11 8.01
N ALA A 177 5.24 -12.43 9.13
CA ALA A 177 5.24 -13.78 9.69
C ALA A 177 4.65 -14.79 8.70
N VAL A 178 3.51 -14.46 8.08
CA VAL A 178 2.84 -15.28 7.07
C VAL A 178 3.71 -15.42 5.82
N GLY A 179 4.12 -14.32 5.18
CA GLY A 179 4.90 -14.35 3.94
C GLY A 179 6.18 -15.20 4.06
N PHE A 180 6.94 -15.05 5.14
CA PHE A 180 8.11 -15.90 5.38
C PHE A 180 7.76 -17.34 5.79
N LYS A 181 6.63 -17.56 6.45
CA LYS A 181 6.19 -18.90 6.83
C LYS A 181 5.85 -19.74 5.61
N LEU A 182 5.21 -19.14 4.59
CA LEU A 182 4.81 -19.82 3.35
C LEU A 182 6.01 -20.42 2.57
N LEU A 183 7.21 -19.86 2.71
CA LEU A 183 8.44 -20.44 2.13
C LEU A 183 8.74 -21.86 2.64
N HIS A 184 8.14 -22.28 3.76
CA HIS A 184 8.34 -23.60 4.35
C HIS A 184 7.30 -24.63 3.89
N GLU A 185 6.31 -24.23 3.09
CA GLU A 185 5.39 -25.16 2.44
C GLU A 185 6.12 -25.96 1.33
N GLU A 186 5.49 -27.04 0.88
CA GLU A 186 6.06 -27.90 -0.16
C GLU A 186 6.33 -27.11 -1.45
N ASN A 187 7.55 -27.23 -1.98
CA ASN A 187 8.00 -26.54 -3.19
C ASN A 187 7.83 -25.00 -3.17
N CYS A 188 7.95 -24.36 -2.00
CA CYS A 188 7.75 -22.92 -1.86
C CYS A 188 9.02 -22.11 -1.51
N ASP A 189 10.17 -22.74 -1.21
CA ASP A 189 11.40 -22.02 -0.86
C ASP A 189 12.07 -21.40 -2.10
N ILE A 190 11.59 -20.24 -2.52
CA ILE A 190 12.19 -19.45 -3.62
C ILE A 190 13.58 -18.89 -3.29
N PHE A 191 14.02 -18.99 -2.02
CA PHE A 191 15.33 -18.55 -1.55
C PHE A 191 16.28 -19.72 -1.24
N GLN A 192 15.92 -20.94 -1.62
CA GLN A 192 16.67 -22.16 -1.31
C GLN A 192 18.14 -22.10 -1.77
N ASN A 193 18.42 -21.42 -2.88
CA ASN A 193 19.74 -21.30 -3.49
C ASN A 193 20.52 -20.05 -3.06
N LEU A 194 19.92 -19.17 -2.25
CA LEU A 194 20.64 -18.05 -1.64
C LEU A 194 21.60 -18.56 -0.56
N THR A 195 22.78 -17.95 -0.47
CA THR A 195 23.68 -18.19 0.66
C THR A 195 23.03 -17.77 1.98
N LYS A 196 23.50 -18.31 3.10
CA LYS A 196 23.00 -17.93 4.44
C LYS A 196 23.08 -16.42 4.68
N ARG A 197 24.18 -15.78 4.25
CA ARG A 197 24.37 -14.33 4.38
C ARG A 197 23.34 -13.55 3.54
N GLN A 198 23.12 -13.96 2.29
CA GLN A 198 22.10 -13.34 1.43
C GLN A 198 20.70 -13.48 2.02
N ARG A 199 20.32 -14.65 2.54
CA ARG A 199 19.01 -14.84 3.20
C ARG A 199 18.85 -13.94 4.43
N GLN A 200 19.90 -13.79 5.24
CA GLN A 200 19.88 -12.90 6.40
C GLN A 200 19.73 -11.43 5.99
N SER A 201 20.48 -11.00 4.97
CA SER A 201 20.38 -9.63 4.44
C SER A 201 19.02 -9.37 3.81
N LEU A 202 18.52 -10.26 2.94
CA LEU A 202 17.20 -10.16 2.33
C LEU A 202 16.10 -10.10 3.40
N ARG A 203 16.15 -11.00 4.39
CA ARG A 203 15.16 -11.01 5.47
C ARG A 203 15.16 -9.69 6.23
N LYS A 204 16.32 -9.12 6.54
CA LYS A 204 16.41 -7.83 7.22
C LYS A 204 15.81 -6.71 6.38
N LEU A 205 16.17 -6.62 5.09
CA LEU A 205 15.64 -5.61 4.17
C LEU A 205 14.11 -5.69 4.08
N VAL A 206 13.57 -6.88 3.88
CA VAL A 206 12.12 -7.11 3.77
C VAL A 206 11.39 -6.71 5.05
N ILE A 207 11.91 -7.09 6.23
CA ILE A 207 11.33 -6.68 7.51
C ILE A 207 11.34 -5.16 7.66
N ASP A 208 12.48 -4.52 7.36
CA ASP A 208 12.62 -3.06 7.46
C ASP A 208 11.63 -2.34 6.51
N MET A 209 11.32 -2.90 5.34
CA MET A 209 10.37 -2.35 4.35
C MET A 209 8.91 -2.58 4.71
N VAL A 210 8.48 -3.79 5.07
CA VAL A 210 7.08 -4.06 5.41
C VAL A 210 6.67 -3.36 6.70
N LEU A 211 7.54 -3.29 7.72
CA LEU A 211 7.22 -2.50 8.92
C LEU A 211 7.16 -0.98 8.65
N ALA A 212 7.61 -0.52 7.49
CA ALA A 212 7.52 0.87 7.09
C ALA A 212 6.17 1.22 6.45
N THR A 213 5.37 0.24 6.03
CA THR A 213 4.03 0.49 5.47
C THR A 213 2.99 0.82 6.55
N ASP A 214 3.28 0.54 7.82
CA ASP A 214 2.49 1.02 8.95
C ASP A 214 2.35 2.56 8.90
N MET A 215 1.14 3.02 8.62
CA MET A 215 0.83 4.44 8.44
C MET A 215 1.07 5.29 9.69
N SER A 216 1.18 4.70 10.89
CA SER A 216 1.65 5.40 12.09
C SER A 216 3.09 5.90 11.97
N LYS A 217 3.90 5.28 11.09
CA LYS A 217 5.30 5.66 10.82
C LYS A 217 5.43 6.69 9.71
N HIS A 218 4.37 6.98 8.94
CA HIS A 218 4.41 7.86 7.76
C HIS A 218 5.12 9.19 8.02
N MET A 219 4.79 9.90 9.10
CA MET A 219 5.37 11.22 9.37
C MET A 219 6.87 11.16 9.68
N SER A 220 7.33 10.08 10.33
CA SER A 220 8.76 9.85 10.56
C SER A 220 9.51 9.53 9.26
N LEU A 221 8.93 8.68 8.40
CA LEU A 221 9.49 8.35 7.09
C LEU A 221 9.62 9.59 6.21
N LEU A 222 8.57 10.43 6.18
CA LEU A 222 8.57 11.68 5.41
C LEU A 222 9.60 12.68 5.94
N ALA A 223 9.75 12.83 7.26
CA ALA A 223 10.75 13.71 7.85
C ALA A 223 12.18 13.27 7.52
N ASP A 224 12.44 11.97 7.62
CA ASP A 224 13.73 11.38 7.25
C ASP A 224 14.00 11.58 5.75
N LEU A 225 13.01 11.35 4.89
CA LEU A 225 13.11 11.55 3.44
C LEU A 225 13.42 13.01 3.08
N LYS A 226 12.77 13.99 3.72
CA LYS A 226 13.05 15.42 3.54
C LYS A 226 14.50 15.75 3.90
N THR A 227 15.00 15.22 5.02
CA THR A 227 16.39 15.39 5.43
C THR A 227 17.36 14.78 4.40
N MET A 228 17.00 13.65 3.80
CA MET A 228 17.79 13.03 2.72
C MET A 228 17.80 13.89 1.46
N VAL A 229 16.68 14.49 1.07
CA VAL A 229 16.60 15.42 -0.07
C VAL A 229 17.53 16.61 0.13
N GLU A 230 17.54 17.22 1.33
CA GLU A 230 18.40 18.36 1.67
C GLU A 230 19.91 18.03 1.59
N THR A 231 20.26 16.78 1.86
CA THR A 231 21.66 16.31 1.92
C THR A 231 22.07 15.45 0.73
N LYS A 232 21.20 15.32 -0.28
CA LYS A 232 21.40 14.41 -1.41
C LYS A 232 22.67 14.74 -2.18
N LYS A 233 23.41 13.70 -2.54
CA LYS A 233 24.58 13.77 -3.41
C LYS A 233 24.28 13.03 -4.69
N VAL A 234 24.62 13.66 -5.81
CA VAL A 234 24.45 13.07 -7.14
C VAL A 234 25.80 12.93 -7.82
N THR A 235 25.95 11.89 -8.63
CA THR A 235 27.10 11.72 -9.52
C THR A 235 27.06 12.76 -10.64
N SER A 236 28.13 12.84 -11.44
CA SER A 236 28.12 13.67 -12.65
C SER A 236 27.08 13.26 -13.70
N SER A 237 26.52 12.05 -13.60
CA SER A 237 25.46 11.55 -14.48
C SER A 237 24.05 11.75 -13.91
N GLY A 238 23.90 12.43 -12.76
CA GLY A 238 22.61 12.70 -12.14
C GLY A 238 22.06 11.56 -11.27
N VAL A 239 22.82 10.47 -11.08
CA VAL A 239 22.42 9.31 -10.26
C VAL A 239 22.67 9.59 -8.78
N LEU A 240 21.77 9.17 -7.91
CA LEU A 240 21.89 9.32 -6.45
C LEU A 240 23.05 8.48 -5.89
N MET A 241 23.88 9.10 -5.06
CA MET A 241 24.96 8.43 -4.35
C MET A 241 24.49 7.97 -2.97
N LEU A 242 24.25 6.66 -2.83
CA LEU A 242 23.85 6.02 -1.57
C LEU A 242 24.94 5.03 -1.11
N ASP A 243 25.93 5.55 -0.39
CA ASP A 243 27.15 4.82 0.00
C ASP A 243 26.95 3.91 1.22
N HIS A 244 25.94 4.18 2.05
CA HIS A 244 25.70 3.48 3.30
C HIS A 244 24.40 2.68 3.28
N TYR A 245 24.39 1.55 3.99
CA TYR A 245 23.20 0.70 4.13
C TYR A 245 21.98 1.50 4.59
N ASN A 246 22.14 2.41 5.56
CA ASN A 246 21.05 3.18 6.14
C ASN A 246 20.37 4.08 5.10
N ASP A 247 21.15 4.75 4.25
CA ASP A 247 20.59 5.61 3.19
C ASP A 247 19.83 4.77 2.17
N ARG A 248 20.39 3.61 1.79
CA ARG A 248 19.79 2.69 0.82
C ARG A 248 18.47 2.11 1.32
N ILE A 249 18.43 1.60 2.55
CA ILE A 249 17.19 1.05 3.11
C ILE A 249 16.16 2.14 3.36
N GLN A 250 16.57 3.36 3.69
CA GLN A 250 15.64 4.48 3.83
C GLN A 250 14.96 4.84 2.50
N VAL A 251 15.69 4.84 1.38
CA VAL A 251 15.09 5.02 0.05
C VAL A 251 14.15 3.86 -0.29
N LEU A 252 14.56 2.61 -0.04
CA LEU A 252 13.73 1.44 -0.33
C LEU A 252 12.44 1.40 0.50
N ARG A 253 12.50 1.78 1.79
CA ARG A 253 11.31 1.93 2.66
C ARG A 253 10.35 2.97 2.10
N ASN A 254 10.85 4.15 1.76
CA ASN A 254 10.02 5.19 1.16
C ASN A 254 9.50 4.80 -0.23
N MET A 255 10.26 4.04 -1.01
CA MET A 255 9.81 3.56 -2.32
C MET A 255 8.61 2.63 -2.22
N VAL A 256 8.67 1.63 -1.34
CA VAL A 256 7.52 0.71 -1.12
C VAL A 256 6.34 1.49 -0.53
N HIS A 257 6.60 2.44 0.38
CA HIS A 257 5.56 3.32 0.94
C HIS A 257 4.88 4.22 -0.11
N CYS A 258 5.66 4.79 -1.04
CA CYS A 258 5.13 5.53 -2.17
C CYS A 258 4.30 4.61 -3.09
N ALA A 259 4.77 3.39 -3.35
CA ALA A 259 4.04 2.41 -4.17
C ALA A 259 2.71 2.01 -3.53
N ASP A 260 2.66 1.87 -2.21
CA ASP A 260 1.45 1.61 -1.43
C ASP A 260 0.47 2.81 -1.49
N LEU A 261 0.98 4.03 -1.31
CA LEU A 261 0.24 5.29 -1.42
C LEU A 261 0.17 5.83 -2.85
N SER A 262 0.18 4.96 -3.87
CA SER A 262 0.28 5.35 -5.28
C SER A 262 -1.07 5.56 -5.97
N ASN A 263 -2.17 5.05 -5.42
CA ASN A 263 -3.47 5.07 -6.13
C ASN A 263 -3.87 6.46 -6.65
N PRO A 264 -3.73 7.56 -5.87
CA PRO A 264 -4.13 8.88 -6.33
C PRO A 264 -3.26 9.45 -7.46
N THR A 265 -2.13 8.83 -7.76
CA THR A 265 -1.23 9.24 -8.84
C THR A 265 -1.38 8.38 -10.10
N LYS A 266 -2.26 7.38 -10.07
CA LYS A 266 -2.60 6.54 -11.24
C LYS A 266 -3.61 7.27 -12.14
N PRO A 267 -3.77 6.85 -13.41
CA PRO A 267 -4.85 7.38 -14.26
C PRO A 267 -6.21 7.33 -13.56
N LEU A 268 -7.01 8.39 -13.70
CA LEU A 268 -8.25 8.58 -12.93
C LEU A 268 -9.19 7.36 -12.93
N ALA A 269 -9.28 6.63 -14.04
CA ALA A 269 -10.11 5.43 -14.14
C ALA A 269 -9.65 4.27 -13.22
N VAL A 270 -8.34 4.16 -12.99
CA VAL A 270 -7.73 3.20 -12.05
C VAL A 270 -7.92 3.72 -10.62
N TYR A 271 -7.59 5.00 -10.39
CA TYR A 271 -7.71 5.61 -9.06
C TYR A 271 -9.13 5.51 -8.50
N ARG A 272 -10.16 5.84 -9.29
CA ARG A 272 -11.57 5.75 -8.85
C ARG A 272 -11.97 4.36 -8.39
N GLN A 273 -11.53 3.31 -9.09
CA GLN A 273 -11.80 1.93 -8.67
C GLN A 273 -11.12 1.60 -7.33
N TRP A 274 -9.91 2.11 -7.11
CA TRP A 274 -9.24 1.97 -5.81
C TRP A 274 -9.96 2.71 -4.69
N THR A 275 -10.43 3.94 -4.95
CA THR A 275 -11.25 4.70 -3.99
C THR A 275 -12.53 3.96 -3.64
N GLU A 276 -13.24 3.41 -4.63
CA GLU A 276 -14.48 2.64 -4.39
C GLU A 276 -14.20 1.43 -3.48
N ARG A 277 -13.10 0.71 -3.72
CA ARG A 277 -12.72 -0.48 -2.95
C ARG A 277 -12.33 -0.18 -1.51
N ILE A 278 -11.51 0.85 -1.28
CA ILE A 278 -11.12 1.19 0.09
C ILE A 278 -12.31 1.72 0.89
N MET A 279 -13.18 2.52 0.28
CA MET A 279 -14.39 2.99 0.96
C MET A 279 -15.34 1.83 1.29
N GLU A 280 -15.49 0.86 0.38
CA GLU A 280 -16.24 -0.37 0.68
C GLU A 280 -15.67 -1.12 1.89
N GLU A 281 -14.34 -1.22 1.97
CA GLU A 281 -13.67 -1.88 3.09
C GLU A 281 -13.88 -1.14 4.42
N PHE A 282 -13.69 0.18 4.43
CA PHE A 282 -13.95 1.02 5.60
C PHE A 282 -15.40 0.92 6.06
N PHE A 283 -16.36 0.93 5.14
CA PHE A 283 -17.77 0.78 5.48
C PHE A 283 -18.09 -0.60 6.05
N ARG A 284 -17.43 -1.66 5.57
CA ARG A 284 -17.54 -3.00 6.15
C ARG A 284 -16.94 -3.07 7.56
N GLN A 285 -15.84 -2.36 7.83
CA GLN A 285 -15.35 -2.21 9.20
C GLN A 285 -16.36 -1.48 10.08
N GLY A 286 -16.90 -0.34 9.62
CA GLY A 286 -17.90 0.42 10.40
C GLY A 286 -19.17 -0.38 10.68
N ASP A 287 -19.57 -1.26 9.75
CA ASP A 287 -20.66 -2.21 9.98
C ASP A 287 -20.29 -3.22 11.11
N LYS A 288 -19.07 -3.79 11.11
CA LYS A 288 -18.57 -4.66 12.20
C LYS A 288 -18.49 -3.93 13.55
N GLU A 289 -18.05 -2.68 13.56
CA GLU A 289 -17.98 -1.84 14.78
C GLU A 289 -19.39 -1.60 15.34
N ARG A 290 -20.34 -1.23 14.47
CA ARG A 290 -21.74 -1.02 14.85
C ARG A 290 -22.38 -2.29 15.41
N GLU A 291 -22.15 -3.44 14.79
CA GLU A 291 -22.63 -4.74 15.28
C GLU A 291 -22.10 -5.10 16.67
N ARG A 292 -20.87 -4.66 16.99
CA ARG A 292 -20.21 -4.88 18.28
C ARG A 292 -20.51 -3.81 19.32
N GLY A 293 -21.30 -2.78 18.98
CA GLY A 293 -21.59 -1.65 19.87
C GLY A 293 -20.36 -0.78 20.15
N MET A 294 -19.39 -0.76 19.24
CA MET A 294 -18.21 0.11 19.30
C MET A 294 -18.54 1.48 18.70
N GLU A 295 -17.77 2.50 19.09
CA GLU A 295 -17.74 3.76 18.33
C GLU A 295 -17.25 3.47 16.92
N ILE A 296 -17.94 4.00 15.91
CA ILE A 296 -17.56 3.79 14.51
C ILE A 296 -16.34 4.66 14.22
N SER A 297 -15.29 4.05 13.69
CA SER A 297 -14.04 4.72 13.37
C SER A 297 -14.27 5.84 12.35
N PRO A 298 -13.43 6.90 12.36
CA PRO A 298 -13.44 7.92 11.31
C PRO A 298 -13.43 7.27 9.92
N MET A 299 -14.14 7.88 8.97
CA MET A 299 -14.30 7.38 7.59
C MET A 299 -15.06 6.06 7.40
N CYS A 300 -15.37 5.31 8.46
CA CYS A 300 -16.00 4.00 8.38
C CYS A 300 -17.54 4.05 8.40
N ASP A 301 -18.16 5.20 8.66
CA ASP A 301 -19.61 5.34 8.62
C ASP A 301 -20.13 5.81 7.24
N LYS A 302 -20.71 4.87 6.48
CA LYS A 302 -21.31 5.13 5.16
C LYS A 302 -22.44 6.16 5.15
N HIS A 303 -23.03 6.48 6.31
CA HIS A 303 -24.12 7.46 6.41
C HIS A 303 -23.63 8.90 6.56
N THR A 304 -22.36 9.09 6.94
CA THR A 304 -21.79 10.40 7.23
C THR A 304 -20.52 10.70 6.41
N ALA A 305 -19.91 9.69 5.80
CA ALA A 305 -18.72 9.84 4.97
C ALA A 305 -18.97 10.73 3.74
N SER A 306 -18.05 11.66 3.48
CA SER A 306 -17.97 12.43 2.24
C SER A 306 -16.72 11.99 1.49
N VAL A 307 -16.88 11.05 0.57
CA VAL A 307 -15.78 10.39 -0.14
C VAL A 307 -14.88 11.42 -0.82
N GLU A 308 -15.47 12.36 -1.56
CA GLU A 308 -14.74 13.34 -2.36
C GLU A 308 -13.90 14.27 -1.49
N LYS A 309 -14.48 14.80 -0.40
CA LYS A 309 -13.75 15.64 0.57
C LYS A 309 -12.62 14.89 1.23
N SER A 310 -12.84 13.62 1.54
CA SER A 310 -11.82 12.79 2.18
C SER A 310 -10.69 12.41 1.23
N GLN A 311 -10.96 12.19 -0.06
CA GLN A 311 -9.89 12.01 -1.06
C GLN A 311 -9.06 13.27 -1.23
N VAL A 312 -9.70 14.45 -1.32
CA VAL A 312 -8.96 15.74 -1.36
C VAL A 312 -8.09 15.92 -0.11
N GLY A 313 -8.65 15.69 1.08
CA GLY A 313 -7.88 15.78 2.32
C GLY A 313 -6.75 14.77 2.40
N PHE A 314 -6.97 13.52 1.98
CA PHE A 314 -5.94 12.50 1.92
C PHE A 314 -4.78 12.90 1.00
N ILE A 315 -5.09 13.47 -0.17
CA ILE A 315 -4.07 13.97 -1.07
C ILE A 315 -3.31 15.13 -0.44
N ASP A 316 -4.01 16.16 0.02
CA ASP A 316 -3.41 17.40 0.52
C ASP A 316 -2.51 17.17 1.75
N TYR A 317 -2.87 16.23 2.63
CA TYR A 317 -2.18 16.04 3.92
C TYR A 317 -1.23 14.84 3.98
N ILE A 318 -1.40 13.83 3.11
CA ILE A 318 -0.60 12.59 3.15
C ILE A 318 0.12 12.35 1.82
N VAL A 319 -0.64 12.22 0.73
CA VAL A 319 -0.10 11.68 -0.53
C VAL A 319 0.75 12.72 -1.26
N HIS A 320 0.27 13.95 -1.39
CA HIS A 320 1.02 15.02 -2.06
C HIS A 320 2.33 15.35 -1.34
N PRO A 321 2.38 15.58 -0.01
CA PRO A 321 3.66 15.82 0.67
C PRO A 321 4.69 14.71 0.50
N LEU A 322 4.24 13.45 0.46
CA LEU A 322 5.10 12.29 0.23
C LEU A 322 5.63 12.27 -1.21
N TRP A 323 4.74 12.35 -2.19
CA TRP A 323 5.12 12.29 -3.61
C TRP A 323 5.92 13.52 -4.06
N GLU A 324 5.66 14.70 -3.50
CA GLU A 324 6.46 15.90 -3.73
C GLU A 324 7.89 15.68 -3.24
N THR A 325 8.05 15.20 -2.00
CA THR A 325 9.37 14.92 -1.43
C THR A 325 10.09 13.80 -2.22
N TRP A 326 9.37 12.76 -2.64
CA TRP A 326 9.92 11.72 -3.51
C TRP A 326 10.35 12.30 -4.86
N GLY A 327 9.51 13.14 -5.48
CA GLY A 327 9.80 13.81 -6.73
C GLY A 327 11.00 14.72 -6.65
N ASP A 328 11.21 15.41 -5.52
CA ASP A 328 12.42 16.18 -5.26
C ASP A 328 13.66 15.28 -5.17
N LEU A 329 13.56 14.10 -4.54
CA LEU A 329 14.67 13.16 -4.44
C LEU A 329 15.14 12.72 -5.84
N VAL A 330 14.19 12.29 -6.68
CA VAL A 330 14.45 11.69 -8.01
C VAL A 330 14.22 12.65 -9.18
N HIS A 331 14.20 13.96 -8.93
CA HIS A 331 13.90 14.96 -9.96
C HIS A 331 14.78 14.79 -11.23
N PRO A 332 14.20 14.84 -12.44
CA PRO A 332 12.80 15.20 -12.78
C PRO A 332 11.84 14.00 -12.94
N ASP A 333 12.25 12.79 -12.54
CA ASP A 333 11.67 11.54 -13.03
C ASP A 333 10.20 11.30 -12.61
N ALA A 334 9.72 11.94 -11.55
CA ALA A 334 8.36 11.78 -11.02
C ALA A 334 7.39 12.90 -11.44
N GLN A 335 7.77 13.80 -12.35
CA GLN A 335 6.94 14.98 -12.68
C GLN A 335 5.56 14.58 -13.22
N GLU A 336 5.48 13.62 -14.16
CA GLU A 336 4.19 13.18 -14.72
C GLU A 336 3.29 12.54 -13.65
N ILE A 337 3.88 11.91 -12.62
CA ILE A 337 3.15 11.33 -11.48
C ILE A 337 2.55 12.45 -10.62
N LEU A 338 3.30 13.52 -10.39
CA LEU A 338 2.84 14.70 -9.65
C LEU A 338 1.74 15.46 -10.41
N ASP A 339 1.93 15.68 -11.71
CA ASP A 339 0.92 16.34 -12.55
C ASP A 339 -0.41 15.54 -12.52
N THR A 340 -0.33 14.21 -12.62
CA THR A 340 -1.51 13.33 -12.53
C THR A 340 -2.16 13.38 -11.15
N LEU A 341 -1.38 13.49 -10.07
CA LEU A 341 -1.87 13.63 -8.71
C LEU A 341 -2.67 14.94 -8.53
N GLU A 342 -2.15 16.05 -9.04
CA GLU A 342 -2.81 17.36 -9.03
C GLU A 342 -4.13 17.32 -9.82
N ASP A 343 -4.11 16.77 -11.04
CA ASP A 343 -5.30 16.62 -11.89
C ASP A 343 -6.39 15.77 -11.20
N ASN A 344 -6.00 14.65 -10.58
CA ASN A 344 -6.91 13.77 -9.87
C ASN A 344 -7.48 14.43 -8.60
N ARG A 345 -6.65 15.20 -7.89
CA ARG A 345 -7.06 15.97 -6.71
C ARG A 345 -8.10 17.03 -7.08
N ASP A 346 -7.87 17.77 -8.14
CA ASP A 346 -8.79 18.78 -8.64
C ASP A 346 -10.08 18.18 -9.20
N TRP A 347 -10.00 17.00 -9.81
CA TRP A 347 -11.19 16.26 -10.21
C TRP A 347 -12.07 15.91 -8.99
N TYR A 348 -11.50 15.35 -7.91
CA TYR A 348 -12.25 15.07 -6.69
C TYR A 348 -12.78 16.36 -6.03
N GLN A 349 -12.00 17.43 -6.01
CA GLN A 349 -12.45 18.73 -5.52
C GLN A 349 -13.67 19.26 -6.30
N SER A 350 -13.69 19.08 -7.62
CA SER A 350 -14.77 19.52 -8.50
C SER A 350 -16.06 18.71 -8.37
N THR A 351 -15.96 17.48 -7.85
CA THR A 351 -17.11 16.56 -7.67
C THR A 351 -17.74 16.65 -6.28
N ILE A 352 -17.15 17.41 -5.35
CA ILE A 352 -17.74 17.66 -4.03
C ILE A 352 -19.14 18.29 -4.21
N PRO A 353 -20.21 17.69 -3.65
CA PRO A 353 -21.56 18.24 -3.75
C PRO A 353 -21.62 19.66 -3.16
N GLN A 354 -22.11 20.62 -3.95
CA GLN A 354 -22.38 21.96 -3.45
C GLN A 354 -23.54 21.90 -2.47
N SER A 355 -23.35 22.41 -1.25
CA SER A 355 -24.47 22.66 -0.34
C SER A 355 -25.45 23.62 -1.04
N PRO A 356 -26.78 23.43 -0.89
CA PRO A 356 -27.72 24.40 -1.42
C PRO A 356 -27.41 25.78 -0.84
N SER A 357 -27.36 26.80 -1.69
CA SER A 357 -27.16 28.19 -1.26
C SER A 357 -28.20 28.52 -0.18
N PRO A 358 -27.82 29.23 0.90
CA PRO A 358 -28.81 29.73 1.83
C PRO A 358 -29.83 30.59 1.07
N PRO A 359 -31.13 30.53 1.42
CA PRO A 359 -32.12 31.40 0.81
C PRO A 359 -31.69 32.87 0.98
N PRO A 360 -31.95 33.74 -0.01
CA PRO A 360 -31.58 35.15 0.09
C PRO A 360 -32.22 35.77 1.33
N ASP A 361 -31.42 36.49 2.11
CA ASP A 361 -31.79 37.06 3.40
C ASP A 361 -33.15 37.79 3.32
N GLY A 362 -34.13 37.25 4.06
CA GLY A 362 -35.31 38.00 4.46
C GLY A 362 -34.92 39.03 5.53
N PRO A 363 -35.71 40.10 5.72
CA PRO A 363 -35.31 41.23 6.56
C PRO A 363 -35.04 40.78 8.00
N ASP A 364 -33.88 41.21 8.50
CA ASP A 364 -33.31 40.97 9.83
C ASP A 364 -34.36 40.90 10.94
N ASN A 365 -34.42 39.76 11.63
CA ASN A 365 -34.64 39.62 13.07
C ASN A 365 -34.82 38.13 13.40
N GLU A 366 -33.72 37.40 13.68
CA GLU A 366 -33.67 36.20 14.55
C GLU A 366 -32.29 35.49 14.58
N LEU A 367 -31.21 36.11 14.08
CA LEU A 367 -29.87 35.49 14.04
C LEU A 367 -29.05 35.56 15.36
N GLU A 368 -29.67 35.86 16.50
CA GLU A 368 -28.97 35.80 17.81
C GLU A 368 -29.31 34.56 18.65
N SER A 369 -30.34 33.76 18.28
CA SER A 369 -30.74 32.59 19.06
C SER A 369 -30.12 31.26 18.62
N CYS A 370 -29.56 31.17 17.41
CA CYS A 370 -29.10 29.88 16.85
C CYS A 370 -27.60 29.61 17.02
N THR A 371 -26.81 30.64 17.30
CA THR A 371 -25.33 30.55 17.42
C THR A 371 -24.87 29.91 18.73
N ASN A 372 -25.75 29.77 19.73
CA ASN A 372 -25.43 29.17 21.04
C ASN A 372 -25.75 27.67 21.14
N LYS A 373 -26.14 26.98 20.06
CA LYS A 373 -26.52 25.55 20.11
C LYS A 373 -25.52 24.56 19.49
N PHE A 374 -24.42 25.04 18.91
CA PHE A 374 -23.34 24.19 18.36
C PHE A 374 -21.99 24.47 19.01
N GLN A 375 -21.99 24.78 20.31
CA GLN A 375 -20.77 24.81 21.09
C GLN A 375 -20.49 23.39 21.58
N PHE A 376 -19.57 22.68 20.94
CA PHE A 376 -19.00 21.45 21.49
C PHE A 376 -18.22 21.81 22.76
N GLU A 377 -18.71 21.38 23.93
CA GLU A 377 -17.92 21.39 25.16
C GLU A 377 -16.83 20.33 25.05
N LEU A 378 -15.62 20.75 24.72
CA LEU A 378 -14.41 19.98 25.00
C LEU A 378 -14.10 20.09 26.50
N THR A 379 -14.34 19.03 27.26
CA THR A 379 -13.72 18.86 28.57
C THR A 379 -12.38 18.17 28.43
N LEU A 380 -11.28 18.93 28.36
CA LEU A 380 -9.95 18.46 28.74
C LEU A 380 -9.19 19.58 29.46
N GLU A 381 -8.79 19.31 30.70
CA GLU A 381 -7.88 20.13 31.49
C GLU A 381 -6.51 20.17 30.81
N GLY A 382 -6.16 21.33 30.24
CA GLY A 382 -4.85 21.59 29.63
C GLY A 382 -4.75 23.05 29.20
N GLU A 383 -3.63 23.70 29.51
CA GLU A 383 -3.46 25.17 29.48
C GLU A 383 -3.79 25.84 28.13
N PRO A 384 -4.36 27.06 28.14
CA PRO A 384 -4.81 27.72 26.93
C PRO A 384 -3.67 28.47 26.25
N GLY A 385 -3.35 28.09 25.01
CA GLY A 385 -2.57 28.92 24.11
C GLY A 385 -1.73 28.15 23.09
N GLN A 386 -2.37 27.48 22.12
CA GLN A 386 -1.75 27.09 20.85
C GLN A 386 -2.81 26.87 19.76
N ASP A 387 -2.42 27.19 18.52
CA ASP A 387 -3.26 27.48 17.35
C ASP A 387 -4.39 26.49 17.00
N LEU A 388 -5.59 27.03 16.76
CA LEU A 388 -6.76 26.31 16.27
C LEU A 388 -6.49 25.59 14.92
N HIS A 389 -5.58 26.12 14.08
CA HIS A 389 -5.17 25.51 12.81
C HIS A 389 -4.23 24.31 12.98
N ALA A 390 -3.43 24.24 14.04
CA ALA A 390 -2.59 23.09 14.33
C ALA A 390 -3.42 21.90 14.82
N ASN A 391 -4.46 22.16 15.62
CA ASN A 391 -5.37 21.13 16.13
C ASN A 391 -6.24 20.49 15.04
N THR A 392 -6.71 21.26 14.04
CA THR A 392 -7.43 20.70 12.89
C THR A 392 -6.52 19.84 12.00
N ARG A 393 -5.25 20.24 11.82
CA ARG A 393 -4.24 19.46 11.08
C ARG A 393 -3.91 18.13 11.76
N LEU A 394 -3.78 18.13 13.08
CA LEU A 394 -3.55 16.91 13.86
C LEU A 394 -4.75 15.96 13.77
N CYS A 395 -5.98 16.51 13.85
CA CYS A 395 -7.21 15.71 13.83
C CYS A 395 -7.45 15.04 12.46
N VAL A 396 -7.21 15.73 11.34
CA VAL A 396 -7.32 15.12 10.00
C VAL A 396 -6.23 14.05 9.80
N CYS A 397 -5.00 14.31 10.26
CA CYS A 397 -3.89 13.35 10.15
C CYS A 397 -4.16 12.06 10.96
N VAL A 398 -4.66 12.19 12.19
CA VAL A 398 -5.01 11.04 13.06
C VAL A 398 -6.21 10.26 12.51
N CYS A 399 -7.23 10.94 11.99
CA CYS A 399 -8.40 10.29 11.39
C CYS A 399 -8.08 9.56 10.08
N VAL A 400 -7.17 10.09 9.28
CA VAL A 400 -6.69 9.45 8.06
C VAL A 400 -5.79 8.27 8.45
N GLN A 401 -4.76 8.47 9.27
CA GLN A 401 -3.90 7.36 9.72
C GLN A 401 -4.70 6.22 10.36
N GLY A 402 -5.65 6.50 11.27
CA GLY A 402 -6.43 5.43 11.93
C GLY A 402 -7.41 4.68 11.03
N ALA A 403 -7.81 5.24 9.88
CA ALA A 403 -8.71 4.58 8.94
C ALA A 403 -7.97 3.73 7.91
N TRP A 404 -6.78 4.16 7.45
CA TRP A 404 -5.96 3.46 6.45
C TRP A 404 -5.00 2.40 7.05
N ILE A 405 -5.00 2.23 8.37
CA ILE A 405 -4.31 1.16 9.12
C ILE A 405 -5.19 -0.08 9.20
#